data_AF-I4EC79-F1
#
_entry.id   AF-I4EC79-F1
#
_cell.length_a   1.000
_cell.length_b   1.000
_cell.length_c   1.000
_cell.angle_alpha   90.00
_cell.angle_beta   90.00
_cell.angle_gamma   90.00
#
_symmetry.space_group_name_H-M   'P 1'
#
loop_
_entity.id
_entity.type
_entity.pdbx_description
1 polymer ?
#
loop_
_entity_poly.entity_id
_entity_poly.type
_entity_poly.pdbx_seq_one_letter_code
_entity_poly.pdbx_strand_id
1 'polypeptide(L)' 'MSVMDQKQTAVPASLLAALEHGELSPEQLRQLIRIEAEDLGLSFDEAVRRARERSLPRNETGSDLQLLVMLLPA' A
#
# COMPACT_ATOMS: atom_id res chain seq x y z
N MET A 1 -25.48 -7.84 -11.22
CA MET A 1 -24.09 -8.36 -11.12
C MET A 1 -23.19 -7.13 -11.05
N SER A 2 -23.06 -6.54 -9.86
CA SER A 2 -22.15 -5.40 -9.64
C SER A 2 -20.85 -5.99 -9.13
N VAL A 3 -19.88 -6.07 -10.02
CA VAL A 3 -18.52 -6.48 -9.69
C VAL A 3 -17.83 -5.30 -9.01
N MET A 4 -17.18 -5.60 -7.89
CA MET A 4 -16.11 -4.84 -7.23
C MET A 4 -16.57 -3.69 -6.34
N ASP A 5 -16.67 -4.02 -5.05
CA ASP A 5 -16.62 -3.10 -3.92
C ASP A 5 -15.56 -2.01 -4.14
N GLN A 6 -16.02 -0.76 -4.25
CA GLN A 6 -15.17 0.41 -4.25
C GLN A 6 -14.55 0.60 -2.87
N LYS A 7 -13.37 0.03 -2.64
CA LYS A 7 -12.49 0.46 -1.53
C LYS A 7 -11.93 1.84 -1.86
N GLN A 8 -12.74 2.86 -1.59
CA GLN A 8 -12.47 4.27 -1.80
C GLN A 8 -11.69 4.89 -0.63
N THR A 9 -10.56 4.29 -0.25
CA THR A 9 -9.45 5.11 0.25
C THR A 9 -8.84 5.72 -1.00
N ALA A 10 -9.41 6.85 -1.45
CA ALA A 10 -9.12 7.44 -2.76
C ALA A 10 -7.62 7.69 -2.92
N VAL A 11 -6.93 6.73 -3.56
CA VAL A 11 -5.53 6.87 -3.91
C VAL A 11 -5.41 8.15 -4.72
N PRO A 12 -4.56 9.12 -4.30
CA PRO A 12 -4.44 10.39 -4.99
C PRO A 12 -4.20 10.20 -6.49
N ALA A 13 -4.83 11.01 -7.34
CA ALA A 13 -4.69 10.86 -8.79
C ALA A 13 -3.24 10.92 -9.27
N SER A 14 -2.38 11.69 -8.58
CA SER A 14 -0.94 11.74 -8.84
C SER A 14 -0.22 10.42 -8.55
N LEU A 15 -0.72 9.62 -7.60
CA LEU A 15 -0.22 8.29 -7.26
C LEU A 15 -0.68 7.24 -8.28
N LEU A 16 -1.94 7.31 -8.72
CA LEU A 16 -2.46 6.46 -9.78
C LEU A 16 -1.71 6.67 -11.10
N ALA A 17 -1.47 7.93 -11.49
CA ALA A 17 -0.68 8.24 -12.67
C ALA A 17 0.76 7.70 -12.56
N ALA A 18 1.40 7.83 -11.39
CA ALA A 18 2.75 7.30 -11.17
C ALA A 18 2.80 5.77 -11.25
N LEU A 19 1.76 5.07 -10.76
CA LEU A 19 1.60 3.62 -10.91
C LEU A 19 1.45 3.20 -12.37
N GLU A 20 0.62 3.92 -13.14
CA GLU A 20 0.39 3.65 -14.57
C GLU A 20 1.65 3.82 -15.43
N HIS A 21 2.52 4.77 -15.06
CA HIS A 21 3.79 5.03 -15.74
C HIS A 21 4.97 4.21 -15.19
N GLY A 22 4.81 3.51 -14.06
CA GLY A 22 5.89 2.77 -13.40
C GLY A 22 6.95 3.68 -12.76
N GLU A 23 6.60 4.93 -12.46
CA GLU A 23 7.51 5.98 -11.99
C GLU A 23 7.21 6.42 -10.54
N LEU A 24 6.82 5.48 -9.67
CA LEU A 24 6.59 5.78 -8.26
C LEU A 24 7.87 6.32 -7.61
N SER A 25 7.82 7.58 -7.17
CA SER A 25 8.88 8.15 -6.33
C SER A 25 8.90 7.45 -4.96
N PRO A 26 10.04 7.47 -4.24
CA PRO A 26 10.11 6.93 -2.88
C PRO A 26 9.07 7.56 -1.93
N GLU A 27 8.79 8.85 -2.07
CA GLU A 27 7.80 9.57 -1.28
C GLU A 27 6.39 9.11 -1.60
N GLN A 28 6.07 8.93 -2.88
CA GLN A 28 4.78 8.41 -3.32
C GLN A 28 4.58 6.97 -2.85
N LEU A 29 5.59 6.12 -2.98
CA LEU A 29 5.54 4.76 -2.45
C LEU A 29 5.26 4.74 -0.94
N ARG A 30 5.90 5.63 -0.17
CA ARG A 30 5.62 5.79 1.27
C ARG A 30 4.18 6.23 1.55
N GLN A 31 3.62 7.11 0.72
CA GLN A 31 2.22 7.52 0.84
C GLN A 31 1.28 6.34 0.57
N LEU A 32 1.54 5.54 -0.45
CA LEU A 32 0.73 4.37 -0.78
C LEU A 32 0.74 3.33 0.35
N ILE A 33 1.92 3.05 0.90
CA ILE A 33 2.08 2.19 2.09
C ILE A 33 1.27 2.72 3.27
N ARG A 34 1.24 4.04 3.46
CA ARG A 34 0.45 4.67 4.53
C ARG A 34 -1.05 4.43 4.36
N ILE A 35 -1.56 4.58 3.14
CA ILE A 35 -2.97 4.35 2.82
C ILE A 35 -3.36 2.89 3.13
N GLU A 36 -2.57 1.92 2.64
CA GLU A 36 -2.80 0.50 2.91
C GLU A 36 -2.64 0.13 4.39
N ALA A 37 -1.71 0.78 5.09
CA ALA A 37 -1.53 0.60 6.53
C ALA A 37 -2.74 1.08 7.33
N GLU A 38 -3.29 2.25 6.97
CA GLU A 38 -4.49 2.82 7.60
C GLU A 38 -5.70 1.91 7.41
N ASP A 39 -5.85 1.29 6.23
CA ASP A 39 -6.85 0.27 5.93
C ASP A 39 -6.76 -0.97 6.84
N LEU A 40 -5.55 -1.31 7.31
CA LEU A 40 -5.31 -2.38 8.29
C LEU A 40 -5.35 -1.90 9.75
N GLY A 41 -5.60 -0.61 9.99
CA GLY A 41 -5.54 0.00 11.33
C GLY A 41 -4.12 0.05 11.91
N LEU A 42 -3.09 0.10 11.06
CA LEU A 42 -1.68 0.15 11.45
C LEU A 42 -1.09 1.54 11.17
N SER A 43 -0.08 1.92 11.94
CA SER A 43 0.79 3.04 11.56
C SER A 43 1.73 2.61 10.44
N PHE A 44 2.29 3.58 9.71
CA PHE A 44 3.29 3.32 8.67
C PHE A 44 4.45 2.46 9.19
N ASP A 45 5.05 2.83 10.33
CA ASP A 45 6.20 2.12 10.89
C ASP A 45 5.83 0.68 11.30
N GLU A 46 4.65 0.49 11.88
CA GLU A 46 4.17 -0.84 12.26
C GLU A 46 3.87 -1.71 11.05
N ALA A 47 3.29 -1.12 10.00
CA ALA A 47 3.06 -1.77 8.72
C ALA A 47 4.38 -2.22 8.06
N VAL A 48 5.39 -1.35 8.00
CA VAL A 48 6.72 -1.69 7.46
C VAL A 48 7.37 -2.80 8.29
N ARG A 49 7.32 -2.69 9.62
CA ARG A 49 7.88 -3.71 10.53
C ARG A 49 7.21 -5.06 10.30
N ARG A 50 5.88 -5.13 10.33
CA ARG A 50 5.13 -6.37 10.12
C ARG A 50 5.30 -6.95 8.72
N ALA A 51 5.36 -6.10 7.69
CA ALA A 51 5.62 -6.54 6.32
C ALA A 51 6.99 -7.23 6.20
N ARG A 52 8.04 -6.64 6.80
CA ARG A 52 9.40 -7.21 6.83
C ARG A 52 9.47 -8.50 7.65
N GLU A 53 8.72 -8.59 8.74
CA GLU A 53 8.59 -9.79 9.57
C GLU A 53 7.66 -10.85 8.97
N ARG A 54 7.00 -10.56 7.83
CA ARG A 54 5.98 -11.42 7.21
C ARG A 54 4.82 -11.76 8.16
N SER A 55 4.44 -10.80 9.01
CA SER A 55 3.41 -10.91 10.04
C SER A 55 2.16 -10.08 9.75
N LEU A 56 1.98 -9.61 8.50
CA LEU A 56 0.75 -8.95 8.05
C LEU A 56 -0.43 -9.93 7.98
N PRO A 57 -1.68 -9.44 8.12
CA PRO A 57 -2.88 -10.24 7.87
C PRO A 57 -2.86 -10.88 6.48
N ARG A 58 -3.31 -12.14 6.39
CA ARG A 58 -3.41 -12.86 5.11
C ARG A 58 -4.69 -12.50 4.36
N ASN A 59 -4.73 -11.26 3.86
CA ASN A 59 -5.78 -10.75 2.99
C ASN A 59 -5.15 -9.96 1.82
N GLU A 60 -6.00 -9.41 0.96
CA GLU A 60 -5.57 -8.63 -0.23
C GLU A 60 -4.70 -7.44 0.18
N THR A 61 -5.22 -6.56 1.04
CA THR A 61 -4.50 -5.39 1.59
C THR A 61 -3.15 -5.76 2.24
N GLY A 62 -3.08 -6.86 2.99
CA GLY A 62 -1.83 -7.32 3.59
C GLY A 62 -0.81 -7.81 2.56
N SER A 63 -1.28 -8.40 1.47
CA SER A 63 -0.42 -8.86 0.36
C SER A 63 0.10 -7.67 -0.44
N ASP A 64 -0.78 -6.70 -0.75
CA ASP A 64 -0.43 -5.46 -1.44
C ASP A 64 0.57 -4.64 -0.63
N LEU A 65 0.29 -4.42 0.66
CA LEU A 65 1.19 -3.73 1.58
C LEU A 65 2.56 -4.42 1.65
N GLN A 66 2.60 -5.75 1.63
CA GLN A 66 3.87 -6.48 1.63
C GLN A 66 4.68 -6.23 0.35
N LEU A 67 4.04 -6.20 -0.81
CA LEU A 67 4.68 -5.87 -2.08
C LEU A 67 5.22 -4.43 -2.06
N LEU A 68 4.42 -3.47 -1.61
CA LEU A 68 4.82 -2.07 -1.54
C LEU A 68 6.05 -1.86 -0.63
N VAL A 69 6.08 -2.52 0.53
CA VAL A 69 7.22 -2.45 1.45
C VAL A 69 8.46 -3.11 0.86
N MET A 70 8.33 -4.16 0.03
CA MET A 70 9.46 -4.77 -0.67
C MET A 70 10.08 -3.85 -1.74
N LEU A 71 9.30 -2.91 -2.29
CA LEU A 71 9.76 -1.92 -3.26
C LEU A 71 10.41 -0.69 -2.61
N LEU A 72 10.31 -0.54 -1.28
CA LEU A 72 10.97 0.57 -0.59
C LEU A 72 12.50 0.43 -0.72
N PRO A 73 13.21 1.50 -1.13
CA PRO A 73 14.66 1.52 -1.04
C PRO A 73 15.11 1.35 0.42
N ALA A 74 16.23 0.63 0.61
CA ALA A 74 16.79 0.27 1.90
C ALA A 74 17.18 1.48 2.77
#